data_AF-A0A2X2DZM0-F1
#
_entry.id   AF-A0A2X2DZM0-F1
#
_cell.length_a   1.000
_cell.length_b   1.000
_cell.length_c   1.000
_cell.angle_alpha   90.00
_cell.angle_beta   90.00
_cell.angle_gamma   90.00
#
_symmetry.space_group_name_H-M   'P 1'
#
loop_
_entity.id
_entity.type
_entity.pdbx_description
1 polymer ?
#
loop_
_entity_poly.entity_id
_entity_poly.type
_entity_poly.pdbx_seq_one_letter_code
_entity_poly.pdbx_strand_id
1 'polypeptide(L)'
;MDAFTPRYLGRCVVAKKDSQQLLENININSELIPMINYMYARALFSCEQVTQAKKIMAQLLQENEASKKIARYSFTSVPPWLSIEKTAVIQPITLESD
;
A
#
# COMPACT_ATOMS: atom_id res chain seq x y z
N MET A 1 9.01 3.71 -2.03
CA MET A 1 8.15 2.62 -1.52
C MET A 1 8.47 1.34 -2.27
N ASP A 2 9.19 0.41 -1.65
CA ASP A 2 9.79 -0.75 -2.34
C ASP A 2 8.78 -1.88 -2.64
N ALA A 3 7.52 -1.75 -2.19
CA ALA A 3 6.46 -2.76 -2.34
C ALA A 3 6.12 -3.12 -3.80
N PHE A 4 6.47 -2.24 -4.73
CA PHE A 4 6.23 -2.41 -6.16
C PHE A 4 7.47 -2.84 -6.95
N THR A 5 8.62 -2.94 -6.28
CA THR A 5 9.87 -3.40 -6.92
C THR A 5 9.79 -4.90 -7.24
N PRO A 6 10.46 -5.35 -8.32
CA PRO A 6 10.51 -6.77 -8.64
C PRO A 6 11.07 -7.63 -7.51
N ARG A 7 10.48 -8.80 -7.30
CA ARG A 7 10.86 -9.74 -6.24
C ARG A 7 12.36 -10.08 -6.22
N TYR A 8 12.99 -10.22 -7.38
CA TYR A 8 14.40 -10.63 -7.50
C TYR A 8 15.39 -9.63 -6.88
N LEU A 9 14.95 -8.41 -6.58
CA LEU A 9 15.78 -7.39 -5.91
C LEU A 9 15.85 -7.58 -4.39
N GLY A 10 15.12 -8.53 -3.80
CA GLY A 10 15.19 -8.84 -2.36
C GLY A 10 14.64 -7.76 -1.42
N ARG A 11 14.03 -6.70 -1.95
CA ARG A 11 13.53 -5.54 -1.17
C ARG A 11 12.20 -5.78 -0.45
N CYS A 12 11.66 -6.98 -0.53
CA CYS A 12 10.35 -7.30 0.04
C CYS A 12 10.34 -7.19 1.59
N VAL A 13 11.47 -7.44 2.26
CA VAL A 13 11.56 -7.38 3.73
C VAL A 13 11.36 -5.95 4.24
N VAL A 14 11.97 -4.97 3.57
CA VAL A 14 11.83 -3.55 3.90
C VAL A 14 10.40 -3.10 3.65
N ALA A 15 9.88 -3.36 2.45
CA ALA A 15 8.49 -3.02 2.12
C ALA A 15 7.45 -3.63 3.08
N LYS A 16 7.68 -4.87 3.52
CA LYS A 16 6.83 -5.56 4.51
C LYS A 16 6.87 -4.82 5.85
N LYS A 17 8.08 -4.51 6.34
CA LYS A 17 8.28 -3.82 7.62
C LYS A 17 7.70 -2.41 7.61
N ASP A 18 7.98 -1.63 6.57
CA ASP A 18 7.49 -0.25 6.44
C ASP A 18 5.96 -0.21 6.40
N SER A 19 5.34 -1.10 5.60
CA SER A 19 3.87 -1.16 5.52
C SER A 19 3.24 -1.58 6.84
N GLN A 20 3.87 -2.51 7.57
CA GLN A 20 3.40 -2.90 8.90
C GLN A 20 3.47 -1.73 9.89
N GLN A 21 4.58 -1.00 9.91
CA GLN A 21 4.73 0.19 10.77
C GLN A 21 3.70 1.28 10.45
N LEU A 22 3.36 1.47 9.18
CA LEU A 22 2.32 2.41 8.77
C LEU A 22 0.93 1.96 9.25
N LEU A 23 0.62 0.66 9.22
CA LEU A 23 -0.66 0.12 9.71
C LEU A 23 -0.78 0.19 11.23
N GLU A 24 0.34 0.13 11.96
CA GLU A 24 0.38 0.27 13.41
C GLU A 24 0.28 1.74 13.87
N ASN A 25 0.40 2.71 12.94
CA ASN A 25 0.34 4.13 13.26
C ASN A 25 -1.10 4.64 13.38
N ILE A 26 -1.50 5.04 14.59
CA ILE A 26 -2.86 5.54 14.90
C ILE A 26 -3.21 6.88 14.23
N ASN A 27 -2.22 7.63 13.73
CA ASN A 27 -2.41 8.96 13.13
C ASN A 27 -2.52 8.91 11.60
N ILE A 28 -2.55 7.72 11.00
CA ILE A 28 -2.66 7.61 9.55
C ILE A 28 -4.06 7.99 9.07
N ASN A 29 -4.15 8.74 7.98
CA ASN A 29 -5.44 9.01 7.36
C ASN A 29 -6.05 7.67 6.90
N SER A 30 -7.30 7.41 7.30
CA SER A 30 -7.99 6.15 7.03
C SER A 30 -8.16 5.87 5.53
N GLU A 31 -8.18 6.90 4.68
CA GLU A 31 -8.23 6.77 3.22
C GLU A 31 -6.94 6.16 2.63
N LEU A 32 -5.83 6.16 3.37
CA LEU A 32 -4.56 5.53 2.97
C LEU A 32 -4.51 4.04 3.30
N ILE A 33 -5.32 3.57 4.26
CA ILE A 33 -5.30 2.18 4.74
C ILE A 33 -5.44 1.17 3.60
N PRO A 34 -6.36 1.34 2.63
CA PRO A 34 -6.46 0.41 1.50
C PRO A 34 -5.17 0.27 0.69
N MET A 35 -4.46 1.38 0.44
CA MET A 35 -3.19 1.34 -0.29
C MET A 35 -2.08 0.67 0.52
N ILE A 36 -2.00 0.98 1.83
CA ILE A 36 -1.00 0.39 2.70
C ILE A 36 -1.21 -1.13 2.83
N ASN A 37 -2.47 -1.58 2.98
CA ASN A 37 -2.82 -3.00 2.96
C ASN A 37 -2.46 -3.67 1.62
N TYR A 38 -2.69 -2.99 0.50
CA TYR A 38 -2.32 -3.49 -0.82
C TYR A 38 -0.80 -3.66 -0.99
N MET A 39 -0.03 -2.66 -0.56
CA MET A 39 1.43 -2.73 -0.52
C MET A 39 1.94 -3.84 0.39
N TYR A 40 1.33 -4.00 1.57
CA TYR A 40 1.67 -5.07 2.51
C TYR A 40 1.41 -6.45 1.90
N ALA A 41 0.26 -6.63 1.23
CA ALA A 41 -0.05 -7.86 0.50
C ALA A 41 0.98 -8.15 -0.61
N ARG A 42 1.41 -7.13 -1.37
CA ARG A 42 2.44 -7.27 -2.40
C ARG A 42 3.82 -7.60 -1.83
N ALA A 43 4.19 -7.00 -0.70
CA ALA A 43 5.43 -7.30 -0.01
C ALA A 43 5.44 -8.75 0.51
N LEU A 44 4.33 -9.21 1.11
CA LEU A 44 4.15 -10.59 1.54
C LEU A 44 4.28 -11.56 0.36
N PHE A 45 3.61 -11.29 -0.76
CA PHE A 45 3.68 -12.12 -1.96
C PHE A 45 5.13 -12.22 -2.48
N SER A 46 5.84 -11.08 -2.51
CA SER A 46 7.24 -11.03 -2.94
C SER A 46 8.17 -11.75 -1.96
N CYS A 47 7.83 -11.80 -0.68
CA CYS A 47 8.53 -12.55 0.37
C CYS A 47 8.00 -14.00 0.53
N GLU A 48 7.40 -14.60 -0.49
CA GLU A 48 6.92 -16.00 -0.49
C GLU A 48 5.83 -16.33 0.55
N GLN A 49 5.29 -15.32 1.23
CA GLN A 49 4.19 -15.42 2.19
C GLN A 49 2.84 -15.36 1.46
N VAL A 50 2.65 -16.26 0.49
CA VAL A 50 1.55 -16.22 -0.48
C VAL A 50 0.17 -16.35 0.18
N THR A 51 0.05 -17.18 1.21
CA THR A 51 -1.21 -17.39 1.92
C THR A 51 -1.67 -16.11 2.62
N GLN A 52 -0.78 -15.43 3.35
CA GLN A 52 -1.12 -14.16 4.00
C GLN A 52 -1.44 -13.08 2.96
N ALA A 53 -0.66 -13.00 1.88
CA ALA A 53 -0.87 -12.04 0.80
C ALA A 53 -2.27 -12.19 0.17
N LYS A 54 -2.67 -13.43 -0.16
CA LYS A 54 -3.99 -13.71 -0.75
C LYS A 54 -5.13 -13.38 0.21
N LYS A 55 -4.97 -13.63 1.52
CA LYS A 55 -5.96 -13.29 2.53
C LYS A 55 -6.25 -11.78 2.55
N ILE A 56 -5.20 -10.95 2.57
CA ILE A 56 -5.36 -9.49 2.57
C ILE A 56 -5.97 -9.00 1.26
N MET A 57 -5.53 -9.54 0.12
CA MET A 57 -6.11 -9.16 -1.18
C MET A 57 -7.60 -9.52 -1.28
N ALA A 58 -8.01 -10.68 -0.75
CA ALA A 58 -9.41 -11.09 -0.70
C ALA A 58 -10.24 -10.15 0.20
N GLN A 59 -9.68 -9.70 1.32
CA GLN A 59 -10.31 -8.71 2.19
C GLN A 59 -10.54 -7.39 1.45
N LEU A 60 -9.53 -6.84 0.77
CA LEU A 60 -9.66 -5.60 -0.01
C LEU A 60 -10.73 -5.70 -1.12
N LEU A 61 -10.94 -6.88 -1.70
CA LEU A 61 -11.99 -7.12 -2.70
C LEU A 61 -13.41 -7.13 -2.12
N GLN A 62 -13.57 -7.28 -0.80
CA GLN A 62 -14.85 -7.35 -0.10
C GLN A 62 -15.18 -6.09 0.70
N GLU A 63 -14.23 -5.18 0.86
CA GLU A 63 -14.41 -3.90 1.55
C GLU A 63 -15.14 -2.87 0.66
N ASN A 64 -14.71 -1.61 0.67
CA ASN A 64 -15.30 -0.52 -0.08
C ASN A 64 -14.81 -0.46 -1.54
N GLU A 65 -15.44 0.39 -2.35
CA GLU A 65 -15.10 0.53 -3.77
C GLU A 65 -13.67 1.02 -4.03
N ALA A 66 -13.08 1.82 -3.14
CA ALA A 66 -11.69 2.24 -3.25
C ALA A 66 -10.74 1.02 -3.10
N SER A 67 -10.98 0.19 -2.09
CA SER A 67 -10.22 -1.04 -1.82
C SER A 67 -10.33 -2.03 -2.97
N LYS A 68 -11.54 -2.23 -3.50
CA LYS A 68 -11.77 -3.07 -4.69
C LYS A 68 -11.02 -2.57 -5.92
N LYS A 69 -11.04 -1.25 -6.18
CA LYS A 69 -10.32 -0.65 -7.31
C LYS A 69 -8.82 -0.92 -7.23
N ILE A 70 -8.24 -0.77 -6.04
CA ILE A 70 -6.80 -1.04 -5.82
C ILE A 70 -6.50 -2.54 -5.98
N ALA A 71 -7.30 -3.42 -5.36
CA ALA A 71 -7.06 -4.86 -5.38
C ALA A 71 -7.10 -5.48 -6.79
N ARG A 72 -7.85 -4.88 -7.73
CA ARG A 72 -7.89 -5.31 -9.15
C ARG A 72 -6.53 -5.21 -9.86
N TYR A 73 -5.58 -4.45 -9.35
CA TYR A 73 -4.21 -4.40 -9.87
C TYR A 73 -3.39 -5.67 -9.54
N SER A 74 -3.93 -6.57 -8.71
CA SER A 74 -3.31 -7.86 -8.36
C SER A 74 -1.90 -7.71 -7.78
N PHE A 75 -1.06 -8.74 -7.85
CA PHE A 75 0.32 -8.71 -7.34
C PHE A 75 1.36 -8.21 -8.35
N THR A 76 0.97 -8.01 -9.62
CA THR A 76 1.90 -7.70 -10.72
C THR A 76 1.83 -6.27 -11.22
N SER A 77 0.70 -5.58 -11.04
CA SER A 77 0.52 -4.20 -11.51
C SER A 77 0.68 -3.19 -10.37
N VAL A 78 0.83 -1.92 -10.73
CA VAL A 78 0.91 -0.80 -9.80
C VAL A 78 -0.32 0.09 -9.99
N PRO A 79 -1.12 0.34 -8.94
CA PRO A 79 -2.26 1.25 -9.02
C PRO A 79 -1.79 2.71 -9.17
N PRO A 80 -2.62 3.61 -9.72
CA PRO A 80 -2.36 5.03 -9.66
C PRO A 80 -2.38 5.53 -8.21
N TRP A 81 -1.71 6.66 -7.98
CA TRP A 81 -1.74 7.34 -6.69
C TRP A 81 -3.15 7.79 -6.32
N LEU A 82 -3.56 7.52 -5.09
CA LEU A 82 -4.80 8.05 -4.53
C LEU A 82 -4.72 9.58 -4.38
N SER A 83 -5.86 10.25 -4.43
CA SER A 83 -5.91 11.71 -4.23
C SER A 83 -5.33 12.10 -2.87
N ILE A 84 -5.64 11.34 -1.81
CA ILE A 84 -5.10 11.58 -0.47
C ILE A 84 -3.58 11.37 -0.41
N GLU A 85 -3.01 10.42 -1.15
CA GLU A 85 -1.55 10.23 -1.22
C GLU A 85 -0.88 11.45 -1.84
N LYS A 86 -1.48 12.02 -2.89
CA LYS A 86 -0.96 13.24 -3.51
C LYS A 86 -0.99 14.39 -2.51
N THR A 87 -2.08 14.59 -1.78
CA THR A 87 -2.16 15.67 -0.80
C THR A 87 -1.22 15.45 0.39
N ALA A 88 -1.14 14.23 0.93
CA ALA A 88 -0.37 13.92 2.14
C ALA A 88 1.15 13.80 1.90
N VAL A 89 1.58 13.49 0.66
CA VAL A 89 3.00 13.29 0.31
C VAL A 89 3.55 14.42 -0.56
N ILE A 90 2.74 14.99 -1.47
CA ILE A 90 3.21 15.99 -2.46
C ILE A 90 2.96 17.44 -1.98
N GLN A 91 2.11 17.67 -0.97
CA GLN A 91 1.98 19.00 -0.33
C GLN A 91 2.26 18.92 1.18
N PRO A 92 3.09 19.85 1.71
CA PRO A 92 2.83 21.29 1.57
C PRO A 92 4.04 22.07 1.03
N ILE A 93 4.05 22.35 -0.27
CA ILE A 93 4.86 23.47 -0.83
C ILE A 93 4.02 24.77 -0.86
N THR A 94 2.79 24.74 -0.34
CA THR A 94 1.87 25.91 -0.32
C THR A 94 1.61 26.47 1.08
N LEU A 95 2.37 26.07 2.09
CA LEU A 95 2.36 26.72 3.41
C LEU A 95 3.67 27.48 3.66
N GLU A 96 4.08 28.27 2.66
CA GLU A 96 4.89 29.48 2.87
C GLU A 96 4.12 30.61 2.19
N SER A 97 3.14 31.13 2.90
CA SER A 97 2.47 32.38 2.56
C SER A 97 2.15 33.06 3.89
N ASP A 98 3.16 33.75 4.42
CA ASP A 98 3.06 35.04 5.12
C ASP A 98 4.48 35.59 5.36
#